data_AF-A0A5E4PHA3-F1
#
_entry.id   AF-A0A5E4PHA3-F1
#
_cell.length_a   1.000
_cell.length_b   1.000
_cell.length_c   1.000
_cell.angle_alpha   90.00
_cell.angle_beta   90.00
_cell.angle_gamma   90.00
#
_symmetry.space_group_name_H-M   'P 1'
#
loop_
_entity.id
_entity.type
_entity.pdbx_description
1 polymer ?
#
loop_
_entity_poly.entity_id
_entity_poly.type
_entity_poly.pdbx_seq_one_letter_code
_entity_poly.pdbx_strand_id
1 'polypeptide(L)'
;MIDLDLKLGAQQIKKDAVNIRVELPRESFLHAVQIMTNSILEENGKQTKMGILLSIDSIANAPSTDFWKSLPDNLEIIHTANKELFFEFLKEKTIDSLEPIYGNE
;
A
#
# COMPACT_ATOMS: atom_id res chain seq x y z
N MET A 1 5.19 -11.57 -0.61
CA MET A 1 3.94 -10.92 -0.17
C MET A 1 4.23 -9.46 0.04
N ILE A 2 4.93 -9.06 1.10
CA ILE A 2 5.42 -7.68 1.28
C ILE A 2 6.91 -7.69 1.57
N ASP A 3 7.63 -6.66 1.11
CA ASP A 3 9.02 -6.39 1.48
C ASP A 3 9.09 -5.49 2.72
N LEU A 4 9.41 -6.09 3.87
CA LEU A 4 9.46 -5.43 5.16
C LEU A 4 10.52 -6.13 6.03
N ASP A 5 11.44 -5.36 6.57
CA ASP A 5 12.36 -5.77 7.62
C ASP A 5 12.17 -4.88 8.85
N LEU A 6 11.75 -5.46 9.97
CA LEU A 6 11.44 -4.72 11.20
C LEU A 6 12.17 -5.31 12.41
N LYS A 7 12.95 -4.46 13.06
CA LYS A 7 13.70 -4.80 14.28
C LYS A 7 13.32 -3.85 15.41
N LEU A 8 12.98 -4.40 16.57
CA LEU A 8 12.68 -3.66 17.80
C LEU A 8 13.72 -4.04 18.86
N GLY A 9 14.63 -3.12 19.16
CA GLY A 9 15.78 -3.41 20.02
C GLY A 9 16.64 -4.55 19.44
N ALA A 10 16.84 -5.62 20.22
CA ALA A 10 17.55 -6.82 19.77
C ALA A 10 16.63 -7.84 19.06
N GLN A 11 15.31 -7.64 19.07
CA GLN A 11 14.34 -8.61 18.56
C GLN A 11 14.00 -8.33 17.09
N GLN A 12 14.15 -9.37 16.27
CA GLN A 12 13.63 -9.37 14.91
C GLN A 12 12.13 -9.69 14.95
N ILE A 13 11.30 -8.82 14.40
CA ILE A 13 9.87 -9.06 14.28
C ILE A 13 9.62 -9.88 13.02
N LYS A 14 8.92 -11.02 13.16
CA LYS A 14 8.66 -11.94 12.05
C LYS A 14 7.20 -12.36 11.91
N LYS A 15 6.56 -12.75 13.02
CA LYS A 15 5.17 -13.23 13.05
C LYS A 15 4.33 -12.53 14.12
N ASP A 16 4.94 -11.62 14.85
CA ASP A 16 4.29 -10.87 15.90
C ASP A 16 3.23 -9.94 15.31
N ALA A 17 2.16 -9.70 16.06
CA ALA A 17 1.15 -8.73 15.70
C ALA A 17 1.75 -7.32 15.79
N VAL A 18 1.85 -6.64 14.65
CA VAL A 18 2.34 -5.28 14.56
C VAL A 18 1.41 -4.43 13.71
N ASN A 19 1.29 -3.17 14.10
CA ASN A 19 0.62 -2.13 13.34
C ASN A 19 1.62 -0.97 13.21
N ILE A 20 2.07 -0.73 11.98
CA ILE A 20 3.07 0.29 11.66
C ILE A 20 2.39 1.29 10.75
N ARG A 21 2.47 2.58 11.10
CA ARG A 21 2.07 3.68 10.20
C ARG A 21 3.26 4.61 10.03
N VAL A 22 3.60 4.89 8.78
CA VAL A 22 4.71 5.79 8.41
C VAL A 22 4.19 6.81 7.41
N GLU A 23 4.55 8.06 7.64
CA GLU A 23 4.38 9.12 6.66
C GLU A 23 5.67 9.24 5.86
N LEU A 24 5.56 9.06 4.54
CA LEU A 24 6.65 9.08 3.58
C LEU A 24 6.46 10.26 2.64
N PRO A 25 7.11 11.41 2.89
CA PRO A 25 7.17 12.49 1.92
C PRO A 25 7.96 12.01 0.69
N ARG A 26 7.34 12.03 -0.48
CA ARG A 26 8.00 11.76 -1.77
C ARG A 26 7.51 12.75 -2.81
N GLU A 27 8.46 13.42 -3.46
CA GLU A 27 8.18 14.46 -4.45
C GLU A 27 7.16 15.50 -3.93
N SER A 28 5.99 15.60 -4.57
CA SER A 28 4.92 16.54 -4.22
C SER A 28 3.82 15.92 -3.35
N PHE A 29 4.00 14.68 -2.89
CA PHE A 29 3.00 13.91 -2.14
C PHE A 29 3.49 13.51 -0.75
N LEU A 30 2.55 13.45 0.18
CA LEU A 30 2.72 12.78 1.46
C LEU A 30 1.99 11.44 1.37
N HIS A 31 2.74 10.33 1.41
CA HIS A 31 2.16 9.00 1.45
C HIS A 31 2.03 8.53 2.90
N ALA A 32 0.83 8.22 3.36
CA ALA A 32 0.62 7.52 4.62
C ALA A 32 0.53 6.01 4.34
N VAL A 33 1.59 5.28 4.70
CA VAL A 33 1.65 3.84 4.56
C VAL A 33 1.34 3.18 5.89
N GLN A 34 0.40 2.24 5.90
CA GLN A 34 0.09 1.43 7.06
C GLN A 34 0.23 -0.06 6.74
N ILE A 35 0.94 -0.78 7.62
CA ILE A 35 1.09 -2.23 7.56
C ILE A 35 0.58 -2.82 8.87
N MET A 36 -0.41 -3.71 8.77
CA MET A 36 -0.93 -4.47 9.89
C MET A 36 -0.74 -5.97 9.63
N THR A 37 -0.03 -6.65 10.53
CA THR A 37 0.08 -8.11 10.48
C THR A 37 -1.08 -8.75 11.24
N ASN A 38 -1.38 -10.01 10.91
CA ASN A 38 -2.46 -10.80 11.52
C ASN A 38 -3.85 -10.15 11.37
N SER A 39 -4.07 -9.42 10.29
CA SER A 39 -5.39 -8.85 9.95
C SER A 39 -6.34 -9.97 9.56
N ILE A 40 -7.57 -9.89 10.08
CA ILE A 40 -8.63 -10.87 9.84
C ILE A 40 -9.66 -10.24 8.90
N LEU A 41 -9.97 -10.94 7.81
CA LEU A 41 -11.11 -10.64 6.97
C LEU A 41 -12.30 -11.44 7.47
N GLU A 42 -13.41 -10.75 7.75
CA GLU A 42 -14.68 -11.36 8.12
C GLU A 42 -15.73 -11.08 7.04
N GLU A 43 -16.42 -12.13 6.59
CA GLU A 43 -17.55 -12.03 5.68
C GLU A 43 -18.75 -12.74 6.31
N ASN A 44 -19.88 -12.05 6.40
CA ASN A 44 -21.11 -12.56 7.04
C ASN A 44 -20.89 -13.07 8.48
N GLY A 45 -20.03 -12.40 9.25
CA GLY A 45 -19.73 -12.75 10.65
C GLY A 45 -18.87 -14.00 10.82
N LYS A 46 -18.22 -14.48 9.74
CA LYS A 46 -17.25 -15.58 9.79
C LYS A 46 -15.89 -15.09 9.32
N GLN A 47 -14.84 -15.45 10.06
CA GLN A 47 -13.48 -15.26 9.60
C GLN A 47 -13.23 -16.08 8.33
N THR A 48 -12.92 -15.40 7.22
CA THR A 48 -12.67 -16.03 5.93
C THR A 48 -11.20 -16.05 5.56
N LYS A 49 -10.42 -15.03 5.97
CA LYS A 49 -8.97 -14.97 5.71
C LYS A 49 -8.21 -14.32 6.85
N MET A 50 -6.92 -14.67 6.97
CA MET A 50 -5.97 -13.99 7.83
C MET A 50 -4.74 -13.64 6.99
N GLY A 51 -4.20 -12.43 7.14
CA GLY A 51 -3.08 -11.98 6.31
C GLY A 51 -2.44 -10.69 6.81
N ILE A 52 -1.74 -10.02 5.89
CA ILE A 52 -1.18 -8.69 6.10
C ILE A 52 -2.07 -7.70 5.36
N LEU A 53 -2.49 -6.63 6.04
CA LEU A 53 -3.14 -5.48 5.43
C LEU A 53 -2.08 -4.42 5.13
N LEU A 54 -2.01 -4.01 3.87
CA LEU A 54 -1.25 -2.85 3.41
C LEU A 54 -2.25 -1.78 2.97
N SER A 55 -2.15 -0.59 3.56
CA SER A 55 -2.92 0.59 3.17
C SER A 55 -1.94 1.68 2.76
N ILE A 56 -2.22 2.36 1.64
CA ILE A 56 -1.41 3.47 1.15
C ILE A 56 -2.36 4.59 0.75
N ASP A 57 -2.33 5.68 1.51
CA ASP A 57 -3.02 6.90 1.16
C ASP A 57 -2.01 7.90 0.63
N SER A 58 -2.33 8.56 -0.49
CA SER A 58 -1.52 9.65 -1.04
C SER A 58 -2.24 10.97 -0.86
N ILE A 59 -1.54 11.97 -0.33
CA ILE A 59 -2.09 13.31 -0.09
C ILE A 59 -1.23 14.31 -0.87
N ALA A 60 -1.88 15.12 -1.70
CA ALA A 60 -1.24 16.24 -2.39
C ALA A 60 -1.65 17.57 -1.73
N ASN A 61 -0.72 18.50 -1.61
CA ASN A 61 -1.06 19.86 -1.24
C ASN A 61 -1.38 20.66 -2.51
N ALA A 62 -2.65 20.73 -2.89
CA ALA A 62 -3.08 21.43 -4.09
C ALA A 62 -3.51 22.88 -3.75
N PRO A 63 -2.94 23.91 -4.39
CA PRO A 63 -3.44 25.28 -4.25
C PRO A 63 -4.87 25.39 -4.79
N SER A 64 -5.67 26.28 -4.20
CA SER A 64 -7.11 26.42 -4.52
C SER A 64 -7.38 27.03 -5.90
N THR A 65 -6.39 27.70 -6.49
CA THR A 65 -6.52 28.37 -7.79
C THR A 65 -6.49 27.35 -8.92
N ASP A 66 -7.49 27.36 -9.79
CA ASP A 66 -7.64 26.42 -10.91
C ASP A 66 -7.67 24.93 -10.51
N PHE A 67 -8.01 24.62 -9.24
CA PHE A 67 -8.13 23.24 -8.74
C PHE A 67 -8.99 22.37 -9.66
N TRP A 68 -10.18 22.82 -10.02
CA TRP A 68 -11.10 22.05 -10.87
C TRP A 68 -10.58 21.82 -12.29
N LYS A 69 -9.76 22.73 -12.83
CA LYS A 69 -9.19 22.58 -14.17
C LYS A 69 -8.03 21.60 -14.18
N SER A 70 -7.21 21.62 -13.13
CA SER A 70 -6.04 20.74 -12.96
C SER A 70 -6.37 19.41 -12.30
N LEU A 71 -7.58 19.25 -11.73
CA LEU A 71 -7.99 18.06 -11.00
C LEU A 71 -7.82 16.76 -11.81
N PRO A 72 -8.24 16.66 -13.09
CA PRO A 72 -8.09 15.43 -13.85
C PRO A 72 -6.61 15.00 -13.95
N ASP A 73 -5.73 15.92 -14.30
CA ASP A 73 -4.30 15.65 -14.44
C ASP A 73 -3.67 15.30 -13.09
N ASN A 74 -4.01 16.06 -12.04
CA ASN A 74 -3.51 15.80 -10.68
C ASN A 74 -3.98 14.44 -10.13
N LEU A 75 -5.19 14.01 -10.47
CA LEU A 75 -5.71 12.69 -10.09
C LEU A 75 -4.91 11.56 -10.76
N GLU A 76 -4.56 11.70 -12.03
CA GLU A 76 -3.73 10.69 -12.71
C GLU A 76 -2.31 10.64 -12.15
N ILE A 77 -1.72 11.80 -11.84
CA ILE A 77 -0.37 11.87 -11.25
C ILE A 77 -0.37 11.20 -9.87
N ILE A 78 -1.31 11.55 -8.98
CA ILE A 78 -1.35 10.98 -7.62
C ILE A 78 -1.70 9.49 -7.64
N HIS A 79 -2.55 9.05 -8.56
CA HIS A 79 -2.89 7.64 -8.76
C HIS A 79 -1.68 6.83 -9.23
N THR A 80 -0.92 7.37 -10.17
CA THR A 80 0.31 6.74 -10.67
C THR A 80 1.33 6.62 -9.54
N ALA A 81 1.61 7.71 -8.82
CA ALA A 81 2.54 7.69 -7.69
C ALA A 81 2.11 6.72 -6.57
N ASN A 82 0.81 6.63 -6.28
CA ASN A 82 0.28 5.66 -5.32
C ASN A 82 0.52 4.20 -5.77
N LYS A 83 0.25 3.89 -7.04
CA LYS A 83 0.47 2.56 -7.61
C LYS A 83 1.94 2.17 -7.62
N GLU A 84 2.81 3.06 -8.03
CA GLU A 84 4.26 2.82 -8.03
C GLU A 84 4.72 2.43 -6.63
N LEU A 85 4.34 3.22 -5.62
CA LEU A 85 4.65 2.91 -4.23
C LEU A 85 4.05 1.58 -3.77
N PHE A 86 2.81 1.26 -4.16
CA PHE A 86 2.21 -0.04 -3.87
C PHE A 86 3.04 -1.21 -4.40
N PHE A 87 3.48 -1.14 -5.66
CA PHE A 87 4.28 -2.20 -6.26
C PHE A 87 5.70 -2.29 -5.66
N GLU A 88 6.29 -1.18 -5.20
CA GLU A 88 7.55 -1.20 -4.46
C GLU A 88 7.47 -2.03 -3.16
N PHE A 89 6.31 -2.06 -2.50
CA PHE A 89 6.13 -2.87 -1.29
C PHE A 89 5.97 -4.37 -1.58
N LEU A 90 5.76 -4.77 -2.83
CA LEU A 90 5.63 -6.18 -3.19
C LEU A 90 7.00 -6.76 -3.54
N LYS A 91 7.26 -7.98 -3.08
CA LYS A 91 8.43 -8.75 -3.54
C LYS A 91 8.21 -9.13 -5.01
N GLU A 92 9.28 -9.14 -5.81
CA GLU A 92 9.27 -9.56 -7.22
C GLU A 92 8.49 -10.88 -7.44
N LYS A 93 8.84 -11.93 -6.69
CA LYS A 93 8.11 -13.22 -6.73
C LYS A 93 6.59 -13.15 -6.48
N THR A 94 6.12 -12.10 -5.81
CA THR A 94 4.70 -11.86 -5.55
C THR A 94 4.04 -11.16 -6.73
N ILE A 95 4.73 -10.23 -7.36
CA ILE A 95 4.31 -9.63 -8.62
C ILE A 95 4.16 -10.73 -9.67
N ASP A 96 5.18 -11.58 -9.85
CA ASP A 96 5.16 -12.70 -10.81
C ASP A 96 3.98 -13.65 -10.57
N SER A 97 3.66 -13.92 -9.31
CA SER A 97 2.55 -14.83 -8.94
C SER A 97 1.16 -14.24 -9.16
N LEU A 98 1.07 -12.91 -9.24
CA LEU A 98 -0.17 -12.15 -9.39
C LEU A 98 -0.35 -11.64 -10.83
N GLU A 99 0.57 -11.95 -11.74
CA GLU A 99 0.40 -11.65 -13.15
C GLU A 99 -0.89 -12.28 -13.68
N PRO A 100 -1.63 -11.56 -14.55
CA PRO A 100 -2.85 -12.09 -15.15
C PRO A 100 -2.53 -13.35 -15.97
N ILE A 101 -3.27 -14.44 -15.69
CA ILE A 101 -3.23 -15.63 -16.53
C ILE A 101 -4.07 -15.34 -17.77
N TYR A 102 -3.40 -15.04 -18.88
CA TYR A 102 -4.05 -14.98 -20.18
C TYR A 102 -4.28 -16.41 -20.68
N GLY A 103 -5.52 -16.89 -20.58
CA GLY A 103 -5.91 -18.16 -21.19
C GLY A 103 -5.90 -18.04 -22.71
N ASN A 104 -5.28 -19.01 -23.39
CA ASN A 104 -5.65 -19.32 -24.78
C ASN A 104 -6.96 -20.12 -24.70
N GLU A 105 -8.10 -19.45 -24.82
CA GLU A 105 -9.38 -20.11 -25.17
C GLU A 105 -9.40 -20.50 -26.65
#